data_AF-W2SIN3-F1
#
_entry.id   AF-W2SIN3-F1
#
_cell.length_a   1.000
_cell.length_b   1.000
_cell.length_c   1.000
_cell.angle_alpha   90.00
_cell.angle_beta   90.00
_cell.angle_gamma   90.00
#
_symmetry.space_group_name_H-M   'P 1'
#
loop_
_entity.id
_entity.type
_entity.pdbx_description
1 polymer ?
#
loop_
_entity_poly.entity_id
_entity_poly.type
_entity_poly.pdbx_seq_one_letter_code
_entity_poly.pdbx_strand_id
1 'polypeptide(L)'
;MDKEELALDIEDLRSLLTAAKRPAVREWIKSKIEEVEKKVGEPQAASIQSAPAPPITDFNKAVAPSGLPTVKVTNYGWDESDKFVKVYITLQGVQNVNPSSIQHSFSNYGYDITVSDFCGKNHVMTMKGLRDEIVPESSQIKQKQDMLVVMMKKKAEGKKWEQLTKLEYDEKQKR
;
A
#
# COMPACT_ATOMS: atom_id res chain seq x y z
N MET A 1 14.72 12.08 -8.90
CA MET A 1 15.30 12.28 -7.56
C MET A 1 16.67 12.83 -7.78
N ASP A 2 16.78 14.12 -7.57
CA ASP A 2 17.97 14.91 -7.81
C ASP A 2 18.99 14.57 -6.74
N LYS A 3 20.23 14.29 -7.15
CA LYS A 3 21.30 13.85 -6.23
C LYS A 3 21.59 14.88 -5.14
N GLU A 4 21.30 16.16 -5.42
CA GLU A 4 21.39 17.27 -4.46
C GLU A 4 20.32 17.20 -3.35
N GLU A 5 19.08 16.81 -3.65
CA GLU A 5 18.06 16.64 -2.61
C GLU A 5 18.43 15.48 -1.67
N LEU A 6 18.91 14.37 -2.22
CA LEU A 6 19.36 13.23 -1.43
C LEU A 6 20.57 13.55 -0.53
N ALA A 7 21.43 14.50 -0.95
CA ALA A 7 22.53 14.97 -0.13
C ALA A 7 22.04 15.81 1.06
N LEU A 8 21.02 16.64 0.87
CA LEU A 8 20.36 17.39 1.94
C LEU A 8 19.64 16.46 2.92
N ASP A 9 18.96 15.42 2.42
CA ASP A 9 18.34 14.39 3.26
C ASP A 9 19.36 13.67 4.15
N ILE A 10 20.56 13.35 3.63
CA ILE A 10 21.64 12.73 4.41
C ILE A 10 22.11 13.67 5.52
N GLU A 11 22.24 14.96 5.24
CA GLU A 11 22.66 15.95 6.23
C GLU A 11 21.63 16.11 7.36
N ASP A 12 20.35 16.20 7.01
CA ASP A 12 19.26 16.29 8.00
C ASP A 12 19.17 15.04 8.87
N LEU A 13 19.27 13.84 8.27
CA LEU A 13 19.29 12.58 9.02
C LEU A 13 20.48 12.49 9.98
N ARG A 14 21.67 13.01 9.61
CA ARG A 14 22.83 13.08 10.51
C ARG A 14 22.60 14.05 11.67
N SER A 15 21.92 15.17 11.43
CA SER A 15 21.49 16.10 12.47
C SER A 15 20.52 15.43 13.46
N LEU A 16 19.50 14.73 12.95
CA LEU A 16 18.54 13.97 13.75
C LEU A 16 19.18 12.84 14.57
N LEU A 17 20.20 12.17 14.01
CA LEU A 17 20.97 11.14 14.73
C LEU A 17 21.67 11.70 15.97
N THR A 18 22.11 12.94 15.92
CA THR A 18 22.78 13.65 17.02
C THR A 18 21.77 14.02 18.11
N ALA A 19 20.54 14.39 17.74
CA ALA A 19 19.47 14.72 18.68
C ALA A 19 18.83 13.47 19.33
N ALA A 20 18.92 12.30 18.69
CA ALA A 20 18.27 11.08 19.15
C ALA A 20 18.96 10.46 20.39
N LYS A 21 18.24 10.36 21.50
CA LYS A 21 18.73 9.79 22.78
C LYS A 21 18.46 8.28 22.94
N ARG A 22 17.50 7.72 22.18
CA ARG A 22 17.08 6.31 22.30
C ARG A 22 17.89 5.44 21.32
N PRO A 23 18.48 4.31 21.76
CA PRO A 23 19.33 3.48 20.92
C PRO A 23 18.60 2.92 19.70
N ALA A 24 17.37 2.44 19.86
CA ALA A 24 16.57 1.93 18.74
C ALA A 24 16.30 2.99 17.65
N VAL A 25 16.13 4.26 18.05
CA VAL A 25 15.89 5.38 17.12
C VAL A 25 17.19 5.74 16.40
N ARG A 26 18.32 5.73 17.10
CA ARG A 26 19.64 5.99 16.50
C ARG A 26 20.01 4.94 15.45
N GLU A 27 19.77 3.67 15.73
CA GLU A 27 20.04 2.58 14.79
C GLU A 27 19.13 2.67 13.55
N TRP A 28 17.85 3.03 13.73
CA TRP A 28 16.94 3.27 12.61
C TRP A 28 17.39 4.43 11.72
N ILE A 29 17.79 5.56 12.32
CA ILE A 29 18.29 6.73 11.57
C ILE A 29 19.58 6.40 10.82
N LYS A 30 20.54 5.69 11.45
CA LYS A 30 21.77 5.24 10.78
C LYS A 30 21.48 4.35 9.57
N SER A 31 20.59 3.38 9.71
CA SER A 31 20.20 2.50 8.61
C SER A 31 19.56 3.28 7.47
N LYS A 32 18.83 4.36 7.77
CA LYS A 32 18.24 5.22 6.75
C LYS A 32 19.28 6.08 6.02
N ILE A 33 20.29 6.59 6.74
CA ILE A 33 21.43 7.31 6.13
C ILE A 33 22.15 6.41 5.11
N GLU A 34 22.45 5.17 5.49
CA GLU A 34 23.19 4.22 4.64
C GLU A 34 22.41 3.85 3.36
N GLU A 35 21.08 3.74 3.45
CA GLU A 35 20.21 3.50 2.29
C GLU A 35 20.21 4.68 1.31
N VAL A 36 20.19 5.92 1.83
CA VAL A 36 20.19 7.14 1.00
C VAL A 36 21.57 7.35 0.38
N GLU A 37 22.66 7.10 1.11
CA GLU A 37 24.03 7.12 0.57
C GLU A 37 24.20 6.12 -0.58
N LYS A 38 23.61 4.92 -0.48
CA LYS A 38 23.61 3.93 -1.56
C LYS A 38 22.86 4.42 -2.81
N LYS A 39 21.72 5.09 -2.64
CA LYS A 39 20.94 5.68 -3.75
C LYS A 39 21.67 6.84 -4.45
N VAL A 40 22.54 7.56 -3.74
CA VAL A 40 23.41 8.60 -4.32
C VAL A 40 24.57 8.00 -5.13
N GLY A 41 25.06 6.81 -4.75
CA GLY A 41 26.20 6.13 -5.35
C GLY A 41 25.91 5.24 -6.56
N GLU A 42 24.67 4.80 -6.79
CA GLU A 42 24.34 3.95 -7.95
C GLU A 42 24.22 4.77 -9.25
N PRO A 43 24.98 4.44 -10.31
CA PRO A 43 24.75 5.01 -11.64
C PRO A 43 23.41 4.48 -12.16
N GLN A 44 22.49 5.37 -12.51
CA GLN A 44 21.33 5.01 -13.32
C GLN A 44 21.81 4.44 -14.66
N ALA A 45 21.82 3.12 -14.80
CA ALA A 45 21.92 2.43 -16.08
C ALA A 45 20.72 1.48 -16.21
N ALA A 46 19.86 1.79 -17.16
CA ALA A 46 18.77 0.93 -17.58
C ALA A 46 19.32 -0.37 -18.19
N SER A 47 18.70 -1.51 -17.89
CA SER A 47 18.71 -2.66 -18.79
C SER A 47 17.52 -3.59 -18.55
N ILE A 48 16.74 -3.69 -19.63
CA ILE A 48 15.73 -4.69 -19.96
C ILE A 48 16.46 -5.98 -20.41
N GLN A 49 15.77 -7.15 -20.32
CA GLN A 49 16.03 -8.46 -20.98
C GLN A 49 17.12 -9.37 -20.33
N SER A 50 17.02 -10.71 -20.21
CA SER A 50 16.16 -11.77 -20.80
C SER A 50 16.25 -13.09 -19.99
N ALA A 51 15.27 -13.97 -20.20
CA ALA A 51 15.02 -15.28 -19.56
C ALA A 51 16.07 -16.41 -19.89
N PRO A 52 15.93 -17.65 -19.35
CA PRO A 52 14.94 -18.62 -19.89
C PRO A 52 14.14 -19.41 -18.84
N ALA A 53 12.93 -19.83 -19.23
CA ALA A 53 12.04 -20.75 -18.50
C ALA A 53 12.47 -22.24 -18.61
N PRO A 54 11.98 -23.15 -17.75
CA PRO A 54 10.79 -23.95 -18.12
C PRO A 54 9.83 -24.18 -16.89
N PRO A 55 8.82 -25.08 -16.95
CA PRO A 55 7.43 -24.72 -17.19
C PRO A 55 6.48 -24.89 -15.99
N ILE A 56 5.51 -23.97 -15.91
CA ILE A 56 4.10 -24.12 -15.49
C ILE A 56 3.79 -25.18 -14.41
N THR A 57 3.53 -24.74 -13.18
CA THR A 57 2.30 -25.10 -12.45
C THR A 57 2.07 -24.14 -11.28
N ASP A 58 0.92 -23.48 -11.35
CA ASP A 58 0.01 -23.10 -10.26
C ASP A 58 0.52 -22.69 -8.86
N PHE A 59 -0.05 -21.56 -8.41
CA PHE A 59 -0.09 -21.01 -7.06
C PHE A 59 1.20 -20.44 -6.45
N ASN A 60 1.02 -19.28 -5.79
CA ASN A 60 1.96 -18.56 -4.92
C ASN A 60 2.96 -17.62 -5.60
N LYS A 61 2.49 -16.44 -6.03
CA LYS A 61 3.34 -15.24 -5.94
C LYS A 61 3.34 -14.74 -4.50
N ALA A 62 3.95 -15.53 -3.61
CA ALA A 62 4.45 -15.01 -2.36
C ALA A 62 5.58 -14.05 -2.73
N VAL A 63 5.26 -12.76 -2.78
CA VAL A 63 6.23 -11.68 -2.83
C VAL A 63 7.21 -11.96 -1.68
N ALA A 64 8.49 -12.09 -2.01
CA ALA A 64 9.56 -12.30 -1.05
C ALA A 64 9.32 -11.41 0.18
N PRO A 65 9.38 -11.94 1.42
CA PRO A 65 9.20 -11.10 2.58
C PRO A 65 10.40 -10.15 2.64
N SER A 66 10.20 -8.92 2.16
CA SER A 66 10.99 -7.81 2.64
C SER A 66 10.84 -7.85 4.16
N GLY A 67 11.95 -7.94 4.89
CA GLY A 67 11.99 -8.12 6.35
C GLY A 67 11.43 -6.95 7.14
N LEU A 68 10.59 -6.11 6.53
CA LEU A 68 9.91 -4.99 7.16
C LEU A 68 8.65 -5.47 7.88
N PRO A 69 8.38 -4.94 9.10
CA PRO A 69 7.17 -5.24 9.83
C PRO A 69 5.93 -4.92 9.00
N THR A 70 4.97 -5.85 8.95
CA THR A 70 3.70 -5.63 8.26
C THR A 70 2.65 -5.08 9.23
N VAL A 71 2.08 -3.92 8.91
CA VAL A 71 1.02 -3.25 9.66
C VAL A 71 -0.29 -3.43 8.91
N LYS A 72 -1.30 -3.96 9.59
CA LYS A 72 -2.66 -4.02 9.05
C LYS A 72 -3.35 -2.68 9.21
N VAL A 73 -3.84 -2.11 8.13
CA VAL A 73 -4.62 -0.86 8.19
C VAL A 73 -6.06 -1.20 8.54
N THR A 74 -6.52 -0.74 9.69
CA THR A 74 -7.90 -0.92 10.17
C THR A 74 -8.72 0.37 10.12
N ASN A 75 -8.05 1.52 9.96
CA ASN A 75 -8.70 2.82 9.90
C ASN A 75 -9.09 3.16 8.46
N TYR A 76 -10.36 2.96 8.14
CA TYR A 76 -10.93 3.29 6.84
C TYR A 76 -12.36 3.81 6.99
N GLY A 77 -12.75 4.69 6.08
CA GLY A 77 -14.14 5.09 5.86
C GLY A 77 -14.59 4.58 4.49
N TRP A 78 -15.89 4.47 4.26
CA TRP A 78 -16.41 4.10 2.95
C TRP A 78 -17.69 4.86 2.63
N ASP A 79 -17.90 5.13 1.34
CA ASP A 79 -19.14 5.64 0.78
C ASP A 79 -19.60 4.74 -0.36
N GLU A 80 -20.90 4.81 -0.65
CA GLU A 80 -21.44 4.21 -1.86
C GLU A 80 -22.15 5.24 -2.72
N SER A 81 -22.23 4.91 -4.00
CA SER A 81 -23.05 5.55 -5.01
C SER A 81 -23.79 4.45 -5.78
N ASP A 82 -24.71 4.80 -6.68
CA ASP A 82 -25.51 3.81 -7.42
C ASP A 82 -24.66 2.81 -8.22
N LYS A 83 -23.48 3.24 -8.68
CA LYS A 83 -22.59 2.47 -9.56
C LYS A 83 -21.26 2.06 -8.91
N PHE A 84 -20.82 2.78 -7.89
CA PHE A 84 -19.49 2.58 -7.31
C PHE A 84 -19.56 2.58 -5.79
N VAL A 85 -18.71 1.78 -5.16
CA VAL A 85 -18.40 1.86 -3.73
C VAL A 85 -16.99 2.42 -3.62
N LYS A 86 -16.78 3.44 -2.79
CA LYS A 86 -15.44 3.97 -2.54
C LYS A 86 -15.03 3.74 -1.10
N VAL A 87 -13.81 3.27 -0.89
CA VAL A 87 -13.21 3.14 0.43
C VAL A 87 -12.07 4.14 0.55
N TYR A 88 -12.14 4.97 1.57
CA TYR A 88 -11.17 5.97 1.97
C TYR A 88 -10.27 5.40 3.06
N ILE A 89 -9.02 5.15 2.72
CA ILE A 89 -8.03 4.61 3.64
C ILE A 89 -7.12 5.76 4.04
N THR A 90 -7.13 6.15 5.31
CA THR A 90 -6.27 7.24 5.79
C THR A 90 -4.87 6.71 5.99
N LEU A 91 -3.92 7.21 5.21
CA LEU A 91 -2.53 6.76 5.21
C LEU A 91 -1.61 7.97 5.02
N GLN A 92 -1.17 8.56 6.13
CA GLN A 92 -0.41 9.81 6.15
C GLN A 92 0.94 9.70 5.45
N GLY A 93 1.15 10.45 4.38
CA GLY A 93 2.36 10.41 3.56
C GLY A 93 2.27 9.45 2.37
N VAL A 94 1.13 8.77 2.14
CA VAL A 94 0.99 7.84 1.01
C VAL A 94 1.30 8.51 -0.33
N GLN A 95 1.06 9.80 -0.49
CA GLN A 95 1.38 10.61 -1.67
C GLN A 95 2.86 10.56 -2.06
N ASN A 96 3.77 10.35 -1.11
CA ASN A 96 5.20 10.27 -1.36
C ASN A 96 5.64 8.86 -1.80
N VAL A 97 4.73 7.89 -1.72
CA VAL A 97 4.99 6.51 -2.14
C VAL A 97 4.85 6.42 -3.65
N ASN A 98 5.84 5.82 -4.29
CA ASN A 98 5.75 5.52 -5.71
C ASN A 98 4.53 4.62 -5.97
N PRO A 99 3.72 4.89 -7.01
CA PRO A 99 2.58 4.05 -7.36
C PRO A 99 2.99 2.59 -7.64
N SER A 100 4.24 2.36 -8.08
CA SER A 100 4.82 1.03 -8.25
C SER A 100 4.98 0.23 -6.94
N SER A 101 5.09 0.91 -5.79
CA SER A 101 5.15 0.27 -4.47
C SER A 101 3.77 -0.07 -3.91
N ILE A 102 2.69 0.42 -4.55
CA ILE A 102 1.30 0.15 -4.19
C ILE A 102 0.80 -1.01 -5.04
N GLN A 103 0.87 -2.21 -4.48
CA GLN A 103 0.28 -3.38 -5.09
C GLN A 103 -1.19 -3.48 -4.68
N HIS A 104 -2.06 -3.80 -5.63
CA HIS A 104 -3.47 -4.02 -5.33
C HIS A 104 -4.02 -5.16 -6.19
N SER A 105 -4.97 -5.90 -5.62
CA SER A 105 -5.70 -6.95 -6.31
C SER A 105 -7.16 -6.88 -5.91
N PHE A 106 -8.04 -6.79 -6.90
CA PHE A 106 -9.48 -6.85 -6.71
C PHE A 106 -9.96 -8.27 -6.95
N SER A 107 -10.88 -8.73 -6.11
CA SER A 107 -11.62 -9.97 -6.24
C SER A 107 -13.11 -9.66 -6.34
N ASN A 108 -13.93 -10.63 -6.76
CA ASN A 108 -15.38 -10.40 -6.91
C ASN A 108 -16.05 -9.98 -5.58
N TYR A 109 -15.54 -10.45 -4.44
CA TYR A 109 -16.10 -10.19 -3.11
C TYR A 109 -15.08 -9.58 -2.15
N GLY A 110 -14.03 -8.94 -2.66
CA GLY A 110 -12.97 -8.43 -1.80
C GLY A 110 -11.89 -7.67 -2.56
N TYR A 111 -10.95 -7.13 -1.82
CA TYR A 111 -9.75 -6.54 -2.39
C TYR A 111 -8.60 -6.66 -1.39
N ASP A 112 -7.39 -6.69 -1.92
CA ASP A 112 -6.16 -6.68 -1.14
C ASP A 112 -5.28 -5.54 -1.67
N ILE A 113 -4.75 -4.75 -0.74
CA ILE A 113 -3.89 -3.62 -1.02
C ILE A 113 -2.66 -3.78 -0.15
N THR A 114 -1.50 -3.68 -0.76
CA THR A 114 -0.20 -3.75 -0.11
C THR A 114 0.61 -2.54 -0.52
N VAL A 115 0.88 -1.66 0.43
CA VAL A 115 1.79 -0.54 0.26
C VAL A 115 3.12 -0.97 0.84
N SER A 116 4.09 -1.22 -0.03
CA SER A 116 5.43 -1.65 0.34
C SER A 116 6.32 -0.44 0.60
N ASP A 117 7.31 -0.60 1.48
CA ASP A 117 8.32 0.43 1.78
C ASP A 117 7.74 1.76 2.31
N PHE A 118 6.63 1.68 3.06
CA PHE A 118 5.96 2.86 3.59
C PHE A 118 6.31 3.10 5.05
N CYS A 119 6.98 4.22 5.36
CA CYS A 119 7.41 4.55 6.73
C CYS A 119 8.26 3.43 7.38
N GLY A 120 9.04 2.69 6.58
CA GLY A 120 9.83 1.54 7.03
C GLY A 120 9.00 0.31 7.42
N LYS A 121 7.73 0.24 7.00
CA LYS A 121 6.81 -0.87 7.26
C LYS A 121 6.02 -1.20 5.99
N ASN A 122 5.50 -2.41 5.91
CA ASN A 122 4.57 -2.79 4.85
C ASN A 122 3.16 -2.56 5.37
N HIS A 123 2.37 -1.72 4.71
CA HIS A 123 0.99 -1.49 5.10
C HIS A 123 0.09 -2.38 4.25
N VAL A 124 -0.62 -3.30 4.89
CA VAL A 124 -1.50 -4.25 4.22
C VAL A 124 -2.95 -3.95 4.63
N MET A 125 -3.82 -3.89 3.64
CA MET A 125 -5.25 -3.77 3.82
C MET A 125 -5.95 -4.81 2.97
N THR A 126 -6.55 -5.78 3.66
CA THR A 126 -7.30 -6.87 3.05
C THR A 126 -8.75 -6.73 3.47
N MET A 127 -9.64 -6.65 2.48
CA MET A 127 -11.07 -6.66 2.67
C MET A 127 -11.64 -7.91 2.03
N LYS A 128 -12.29 -8.76 2.83
CA LYS A 128 -12.90 -10.02 2.38
C LYS A 128 -14.38 -10.04 2.76
N GLY A 129 -15.21 -10.61 1.88
CA GLY A 129 -16.63 -10.77 2.16
C GLY A 129 -17.43 -9.49 1.99
N LEU A 130 -17.16 -8.74 0.91
CA LEU A 130 -17.99 -7.61 0.49
C LEU A 130 -19.47 -8.04 0.39
N ARG A 131 -20.38 -7.09 0.66
CA ARG A 131 -21.83 -7.32 0.67
C ARG A 131 -22.32 -7.98 -0.62
N ASP A 132 -21.82 -7.49 -1.76
CA ASP A 132 -22.19 -7.89 -3.11
C ASP A 132 -20.97 -7.97 -4.03
N GLU A 133 -21.18 -8.51 -5.24
CA GLU A 133 -20.14 -8.63 -6.24
C GLU A 133 -19.71 -7.28 -6.83
N ILE A 134 -18.40 -7.10 -6.97
CA ILE A 134 -17.79 -5.98 -7.68
C ILE A 134 -17.20 -6.44 -9.02
N VAL A 135 -16.99 -5.50 -9.94
CA VAL A 135 -16.31 -5.72 -11.21
C VAL A 135 -14.83 -5.35 -11.02
N PRO A 136 -13.92 -6.31 -10.80
CA PRO A 136 -12.52 -6.02 -10.52
C PRO A 136 -11.84 -5.26 -11.66
N GLU A 137 -12.18 -5.56 -12.92
CA GLU A 137 -11.64 -4.89 -14.11
C GLU A 137 -12.00 -3.39 -14.19
N SER A 138 -13.14 -3.00 -13.63
CA SER A 138 -13.57 -1.59 -13.56
C SER A 138 -13.28 -0.95 -12.21
N SER A 139 -12.60 -1.68 -11.32
CA SER A 139 -12.19 -1.19 -10.01
C SER A 139 -10.77 -0.63 -10.11
N GLN A 140 -10.53 0.47 -9.42
CA GLN A 140 -9.26 1.20 -9.50
C GLN A 140 -8.95 1.85 -8.17
N ILE A 141 -7.68 2.17 -7.96
CA ILE A 141 -7.22 2.88 -6.77
C ILE A 141 -6.69 4.25 -7.19
N LYS A 142 -7.10 5.29 -6.46
CA LYS A 142 -6.59 6.65 -6.61
C LYS A 142 -5.83 7.04 -5.37
N GLN A 143 -4.56 7.35 -5.55
CA GLN A 143 -3.73 7.95 -4.52
C GLN A 143 -4.10 9.42 -4.37
N LYS A 144 -4.32 9.86 -3.13
CA LYS A 144 -4.52 11.25 -2.75
C LYS A 144 -3.54 11.61 -1.65
N GLN A 145 -3.45 12.91 -1.34
CA GLN A 145 -2.70 13.38 -0.19
C GLN A 145 -3.23 12.72 1.09
N ASP A 146 -2.34 12.05 1.81
CA ASP A 146 -2.58 11.35 3.08
C ASP A 146 -3.71 10.30 3.05
N MET A 147 -4.16 9.89 1.85
CA MET A 147 -5.32 9.02 1.70
C MET A 147 -5.26 8.20 0.42
N LEU A 148 -5.68 6.93 0.50
CA LEU A 148 -5.87 6.05 -0.64
C LEU A 148 -7.36 5.85 -0.87
N VAL A 149 -7.83 6.11 -2.09
CA VAL A 149 -9.25 5.96 -2.47
C VAL A 149 -9.40 4.73 -3.36
N VAL A 150 -10.01 3.70 -2.81
CA VAL A 150 -10.31 2.46 -3.51
C VAL A 150 -11.68 2.61 -4.15
N MET A 151 -11.76 2.70 -5.47
CA MET A 151 -13.02 2.79 -6.19
C MET A 151 -13.38 1.42 -6.76
N MET A 152 -14.45 0.82 -6.26
CA MET A 152 -14.93 -0.48 -6.71
C MET A 152 -16.22 -0.29 -7.51
N LYS A 153 -16.29 -0.84 -8.71
CA LYS A 153 -17.53 -0.80 -9.50
C LYS A 153 -18.46 -1.91 -9.03
N LYS A 154 -19.71 -1.58 -8.72
CA LYS A 154 -20.74 -2.57 -8.39
C LYS A 154 -21.07 -3.39 -9.64
N LYS A 155 -21.20 -4.70 -9.51
CA LYS A 155 -21.69 -5.56 -10.59
C LYS A 155 -23.19 -5.40 -10.80
N ALA A 156 -23.95 -5.27 -9.70
CA ALA A 156 -25.36 -4.93 -9.72
C ALA A 156 -25.55 -3.44 -9.41
N GLU A 157 -25.72 -2.63 -10.47
CA GLU A 157 -26.00 -1.20 -10.35
C GLU A 157 -27.37 -0.97 -9.69
N GLY A 158 -27.48 0.03 -8.82
CA GLY A 158 -28.74 0.38 -8.12
C GLY A 158 -29.02 -0.38 -6.82
N LYS A 159 -28.15 -1.31 -6.43
CA LYS A 159 -28.26 -1.98 -5.12
C LYS A 159 -27.57 -1.15 -4.04
N LYS A 160 -28.34 -0.78 -3.01
CA LYS A 160 -27.84 -0.05 -1.84
C LYS A 160 -27.06 -0.99 -0.93
N TRP A 161 -25.85 -0.60 -0.58
CA TRP A 161 -24.99 -1.30 0.36
C TRP A 161 -25.22 -0.69 1.73
N GLU A 162 -26.05 -1.33 2.55
CA GLU A 162 -26.26 -0.86 3.94
C GLU A 162 -25.00 -1.01 4.80
N GLN A 163 -24.11 -1.94 4.41
CA GLN A 163 -22.82 -2.22 5.05
C GLN A 163 -21.80 -2.60 3.97
N LEU A 164 -20.51 -2.36 4.23
CA LEU A 164 -19.42 -2.68 3.32
C LEU A 164 -19.23 -4.19 3.19
N THR A 165 -19.28 -4.91 4.31
CA THR A 165 -19.11 -6.36 4.38
C THR A 165 -20.37 -7.08 4.82
N LYS A 166 -20.49 -8.36 4.44
CA LYS A 166 -21.57 -9.25 4.93
C LYS A 166 -21.48 -9.47 6.44
N LEU A 167 -20.26 -9.49 6.99
CA LEU A 167 -20.00 -9.65 8.42
C LEU A 167 -20.60 -8.50 9.24
N GLU A 168 -20.30 -7.25 8.86
CA GLU A 168 -20.87 -6.07 9.53
C GLU A 168 -22.39 -5.98 9.40
N TYR A 169 -22.95 -6.53 8.32
CA TYR A 169 -24.41 -6.64 8.14
C TYR A 169 -25.01 -7.66 9.11
N ASP A 170 -24.41 -8.84 9.24
CA ASP A 170 -24.87 -9.89 10.17
C ASP A 170 -24.75 -9.44 11.64
N GLU A 171 -23.64 -8.79 11.99
CA GLU A 171 -23.43 -8.23 13.34
C GLU A 171 -24.45 -7.14 13.68
N LYS A 172 -24.85 -6.32 12.70
CA LYS A 172 -25.84 -5.26 12.90
C LYS A 172 -27.28 -5.79 12.97
N GLN A 173 -27.58 -6.93 12.32
CA GLN A 173 -28.89 -7.58 12.39
C GLN A 173 -29.07 -8.42 13.66
N LYS A 174 -27.97 -8.87 14.29
CA LYS A 174 -27.98 -9.62 15.56
C LYS A 174 -28.08 -8.74 16.81
N ARG A 175 -27.99 -7.42 16.67
CA ARG A 175 -27.95 -6.46 17.78
C ARG A 175 -29.25 -5.69 17.88
#